data_AF-A0A7H4M1W3-F1
#
_entry.id   AF-A0A7H4M1W3-F1
#
_cell.length_a   1.000
_cell.length_b   1.000
_cell.length_c   1.000
_cell.angle_alpha   90.00
_cell.angle_beta   90.00
_cell.angle_gamma   90.00
#
_symmetry.space_group_name_H-M   'P 1'
#
loop_
_entity.id
_entity.type
_entity.pdbx_description
1 polymer ?
#
loop_
_entity_poly.entity_id
_entity_poly.type
_entity_poly.pdbx_seq_one_letter_code
_entity_poly.pdbx_strand_id
1 'polypeptide(L)'
;MLLGLILRQRRSSPEDDVKATQYFKESSALSRTGYAEYWAGMLFQQGEKGFIEPNKQKALHWLNVSCQEGFDTGCEEFDRISKR
;
A
#
# COMPACT_ATOMS: atom_id res chain seq x y z
N MET A 1 0.97 10.99 -8.06
CA MET A 1 1.30 10.63 -6.66
C MET A 1 0.16 10.92 -5.65
N LEU A 2 -0.76 11.87 -5.87
CA LEU A 2 -1.83 12.19 -4.89
C LEU A 2 -3.22 11.56 -5.12
N LEU A 3 -3.53 10.99 -6.29
CA LEU A 3 -4.91 10.57 -6.58
C LEU A 3 -5.33 9.23 -5.95
N GLY A 4 -4.42 8.26 -5.78
CA GLY A 4 -4.73 7.00 -5.11
C GLY A 4 -5.16 7.18 -3.65
N LEU A 5 -4.67 8.24 -2.99
CA LEU A 5 -5.04 8.64 -1.62
C LEU A 5 -6.44 9.26 -1.54
N ILE A 6 -6.90 9.93 -2.59
CA ILE A 6 -8.19 10.66 -2.61
C ILE A 6 -9.38 9.70 -2.82
N LEU A 7 -9.21 8.57 -3.52
CA LEU A 7 -10.31 7.66 -3.82
C LEU A 7 -10.81 6.85 -2.61
N ARG A 8 -10.04 6.77 -1.52
CA ARG A 8 -10.55 6.21 -0.25
C ARG A 8 -11.59 7.09 0.45
N GLN A 9 -11.74 8.35 0.02
CA GLN A 9 -12.42 9.38 0.80
C GLN A 9 -13.96 9.34 0.71
N ARG A 10 -14.57 8.52 -0.18
CA ARG A 10 -16.03 8.62 -0.43
C ARG A 10 -16.91 7.47 0.04
N ARG A 11 -16.39 6.27 0.30
CA ARG A 11 -17.09 5.17 0.99
C ARG A 11 -16.15 3.97 1.01
N SER A 12 -16.14 3.24 2.11
CA SER A 12 -15.45 1.94 2.23
C SER A 12 -16.18 0.88 1.38
N SER A 13 -16.24 1.08 0.06
CA SER A 13 -16.77 0.09 -0.88
C SER A 13 -15.60 -0.72 -1.44
N PRO A 14 -15.71 -2.05 -1.54
CA PRO A 14 -14.63 -2.90 -2.09
C PRO A 14 -14.18 -2.48 -3.50
N GLU A 15 -15.04 -1.77 -4.24
CA GLU A 15 -14.74 -1.21 -5.57
C GLU A 15 -13.66 -0.11 -5.54
N ASP A 16 -13.61 0.68 -4.47
CA ASP A 16 -12.63 1.78 -4.34
C ASP A 16 -11.24 1.25 -3.93
N ASP A 17 -11.19 0.16 -3.17
CA ASP A 17 -9.95 -0.57 -2.87
C ASP A 17 -9.32 -1.14 -4.16
N VAL A 18 -10.13 -1.63 -5.09
CA VAL A 18 -9.66 -2.14 -6.41
C VAL A 18 -9.12 -1.01 -7.28
N LYS A 19 -9.81 0.15 -7.32
CA LYS A 19 -9.31 1.31 -8.07
C LYS A 19 -8.01 1.85 -7.50
N ALA A 20 -7.89 1.96 -6.17
CA ALA A 20 -6.65 2.37 -5.53
C ALA A 20 -5.49 1.42 -5.89
N THR A 21 -5.75 0.11 -5.89
CA THR A 21 -4.79 -0.92 -6.33
C THR A 21 -4.32 -0.69 -7.76
N GLN A 22 -5.25 -0.40 -8.67
CA GLN A 22 -4.94 -0.16 -10.08
C GLN A 22 -4.11 1.12 -10.25
N TYR A 23 -4.45 2.20 -9.54
CA TYR A 23 -3.65 3.43 -9.55
C TYR A 23 -2.25 3.24 -8.96
N PHE A 24 -2.10 2.42 -7.92
CA PHE A 24 -0.78 2.08 -7.39
C PHE A 24 0.04 1.31 -8.42
N LYS A 25 -0.55 0.31 -9.10
CA LYS A 25 0.12 -0.41 -10.20
C LYS A 25 0.54 0.51 -11.34
N GLU A 26 -0.35 1.41 -11.78
CA GLU A 26 -0.01 2.40 -12.81
C GLU A 26 1.11 3.34 -12.34
N SER A 27 1.09 3.76 -11.08
CA SER A 27 2.13 4.62 -10.51
C SER A 27 3.46 3.89 -10.34
N SER A 28 3.45 2.60 -10.02
CA SER A 28 4.64 1.72 -9.96
C SER A 28 5.19 1.41 -11.34
N ALA A 29 4.34 1.32 -12.37
CA ALA A 29 4.78 1.19 -13.77
C ALA A 29 5.45 2.48 -14.29
N LEU A 30 5.03 3.65 -13.80
CA LEU A 30 5.65 4.95 -14.11
C LEU A 30 6.88 5.27 -13.24
N SER A 31 7.05 4.57 -12.12
CA SER A 31 8.14 4.77 -11.16
C SER A 31 9.02 3.51 -11.10
N ARG A 32 9.86 3.39 -10.06
CA ARG A 32 10.54 2.12 -9.76
C ARG A 32 9.49 1.08 -9.36
N THR A 33 9.59 -0.13 -9.91
CA THR A 33 8.67 -1.25 -9.60
C THR A 33 8.59 -1.48 -8.09
N GLY A 34 7.36 -1.72 -7.59
CA GLY A 34 7.10 -1.99 -6.17
C GLY A 34 7.06 -0.78 -5.22
N TYR A 35 7.38 0.43 -5.67
CA TYR A 35 7.40 1.62 -4.79
C TYR A 35 6.01 2.06 -4.33
N ALA A 36 4.98 1.99 -5.18
CA ALA A 36 3.64 2.41 -4.80
C ALA A 36 3.00 1.42 -3.81
N GLU A 37 3.24 0.13 -4.01
CA GLU A 37 2.80 -0.95 -3.12
C GLU A 37 3.47 -0.85 -1.75
N TYR A 38 4.76 -0.47 -1.72
CA TYR A 38 5.47 -0.17 -0.49
C TYR A 38 4.78 0.93 0.32
N TRP A 39 4.49 2.06 -0.33
CA TRP A 39 3.83 3.19 0.31
C TRP A 39 2.44 2.84 0.81
N ALA A 40 1.68 2.03 0.05
CA ALA A 40 0.38 1.53 0.50
C ALA A 40 0.53 0.71 1.79
N GLY A 41 1.50 -0.21 1.85
CA GLY A 41 1.80 -1.00 3.03
C GLY A 41 2.14 -0.17 4.27
N MET A 42 2.99 0.84 4.10
CA MET A 42 3.34 1.80 5.16
C MET A 42 2.13 2.61 5.65
N LEU A 43 1.25 3.02 4.73
CA LEU A 43 0.04 3.78 5.04
C LEU A 43 -0.94 2.95 5.89
N PHE A 44 -1.09 1.66 5.58
CA PHE A 44 -1.88 0.73 6.38
C PHE A 44 -1.21 0.37 7.72
N GLN A 45 0.12 0.40 7.78
CA GLN A 45 0.87 0.13 9.01
C GLN A 45 0.74 1.29 10.01
N GLN A 46 1.00 2.51 9.57
CA GLN A 46 0.90 3.70 10.41
C GLN A 46 -0.57 4.00 10.74
N GLY A 47 -1.46 3.79 9.76
CA GLY A 47 -2.79 4.37 9.82
C GLY A 47 -2.71 5.89 9.76
N GLU A 48 -3.75 6.53 9.24
CA GLU A 48 -3.84 7.97 9.22
C GLU A 48 -5.13 8.37 9.91
N LYS A 49 -5.00 9.17 10.97
CA LYS A 49 -6.11 9.47 11.87
C LYS A 49 -7.24 10.17 11.10
N GLY A 50 -8.38 9.50 10.96
CA GLY A 50 -9.54 10.00 10.20
C GLY A 50 -9.55 9.63 8.70
N PHE A 51 -8.53 8.93 8.20
CA PHE A 51 -8.41 8.50 6.80
C PHE A 51 -8.23 6.97 6.69
N ILE A 52 -7.36 6.40 7.52
CA ILE A 52 -6.96 4.98 7.46
C ILE A 52 -6.83 4.37 8.84
N GLU A 53 -7.66 3.38 9.14
CA GLU A 53 -7.44 2.55 10.31
C GLU A 53 -6.18 1.69 10.12
N PRO A 54 -5.28 1.65 11.11
CA PRO A 54 -4.09 0.83 11.05
C PRO A 54 -4.50 -0.64 10.97
N ASN A 55 -4.08 -1.32 9.91
CA ASN A 55 -4.38 -2.72 9.67
C ASN A 55 -3.10 -3.47 9.27
N LYS A 56 -2.54 -4.23 10.22
CA LYS A 56 -1.32 -5.02 10.02
C LYS A 56 -1.47 -6.04 8.89
N GLN A 57 -2.63 -6.68 8.72
CA GLN A 57 -2.81 -7.70 7.68
C GLN A 57 -2.78 -7.07 6.29
N LYS A 58 -3.47 -5.95 6.08
CA LYS A 58 -3.39 -5.20 4.82
C LYS A 58 -1.96 -4.69 4.57
N ALA A 59 -1.29 -4.17 5.59
CA ALA A 59 0.09 -3.70 5.46
C ALA A 59 1.05 -4.81 4.98
N LEU A 60 0.99 -5.99 5.61
CA LEU A 60 1.81 -7.15 5.22
C LEU A 60 1.50 -7.63 3.80
N HIS A 61 0.23 -7.64 3.40
CA HIS A 61 -0.15 -8.01 2.03
C HIS A 61 0.52 -7.11 0.99
N TRP A 62 0.42 -5.79 1.17
CA TRP A 62 0.98 -4.81 0.24
C TRP A 62 2.51 -4.81 0.21
N LEU A 63 3.16 -4.97 1.35
CA LEU A 63 4.62 -5.07 1.43
C LEU A 63 5.13 -6.37 0.79
N ASN A 64 4.39 -7.47 0.90
CA ASN A 64 4.72 -8.71 0.21
C ASN A 64 4.63 -8.56 -1.32
N VAL A 65 3.61 -7.87 -1.83
CA VAL A 65 3.50 -7.58 -3.28
C VAL A 65 4.66 -6.68 -3.73
N SER A 66 4.96 -5.63 -2.97
CA SER A 66 6.12 -4.75 -3.22
C SER A 66 7.44 -5.53 -3.30
N CYS A 67 7.63 -6.49 -2.38
CA CYS A 67 8.79 -7.37 -2.36
C CYS A 67 8.86 -8.28 -3.61
N GLN A 68 7.71 -8.84 -4.04
CA GLN A 68 7.64 -9.66 -5.26
C GLN A 68 7.96 -8.88 -6.54
N GLU A 69 7.67 -7.58 -6.57
CA GLU A 69 8.00 -6.67 -7.67
C GLU A 69 9.49 -6.23 -7.69
N GLY A 70 10.30 -6.74 -6.76
CA GLY A 70 11.74 -6.47 -6.68
C GLY A 70 12.11 -5.23 -5.88
N PHE A 71 11.22 -4.76 -4.98
CA PHE A 71 11.50 -3.63 -4.11
C PHE A 71 12.05 -4.11 -2.76
N ASP A 72 13.38 -4.14 -2.64
CA ASP A 72 14.10 -4.66 -1.47
C ASP A 72 13.63 -4.02 -0.15
N THR A 73 13.38 -2.70 -0.15
CA THR A 73 12.91 -1.98 1.04
C THR A 73 11.52 -2.45 1.49
N GLY A 74 10.68 -2.92 0.57
CA GLY A 74 9.40 -3.54 0.91
C GLY A 74 9.56 -4.87 1.61
N CYS A 75 10.54 -5.68 1.19
CA CYS A 75 10.88 -6.93 1.86
C CYS A 75 11.39 -6.69 3.29
N GLU A 76 12.27 -5.71 3.50
CA GLU A 76 12.80 -5.35 4.82
C GLU A 76 11.69 -4.93 5.78
N GLU A 77 10.76 -4.09 5.30
CA GLU A 77 9.61 -3.64 6.09
C GLU A 77 8.62 -4.74 6.38
N PHE A 78 8.37 -5.63 5.41
CA PHE A 78 7.55 -6.82 5.61
C PHE A 78 8.10 -7.67 6.76
N ASP A 79 9.40 -7.94 6.74
CA ASP A 79 10.10 -8.71 7.77
C ASP A 79 10.04 -8.02 9.14
N ARG A 80 10.20 -6.70 9.17
CA ARG A 80 10.13 -5.90 10.40
C ARG A 80 8.76 -5.95 11.06
N ILE A 81 7.68 -5.91 10.26
CA ILE A 81 6.29 -5.96 10.74
C ILE A 81 5.90 -7.39 11.10
N SER A 82 6.35 -8.38 10.33
CA SER A 82 6.08 -9.80 10.56
C SER A 82 6.70 -10.30 11.87
N LYS A 83 7.89 -9.81 12.22
CA LYS A 83 8.61 -10.17 13.46
C LYS A 83 8.13 -9.43 14.72
N ARG A 84 7.11 -8.56 14.64
CA ARG A 84 6.67 -7.67 15.73
C ARG A 84 5.22 -7.88 16.15
#